data_AF-A0A8S1BKH6-F1
#
_entry.id   AF-A0A8S1BKH6-F1
#
_cell.length_a   1.000
_cell.length_b   1.000
_cell.length_c   1.000
_cell.angle_alpha   90.00
_cell.angle_beta   90.00
_cell.angle_gamma   90.00
#
_symmetry.space_group_name_H-M   'P 1'
#
loop_
_entity.id
_entity.type
_entity.pdbx_description
1 polymer ?
#
loop_
_entity_poly.entity_id
_entity_poly.type
_entity_poly.pdbx_seq_one_letter_code
_entity_poly.pdbx_strand_id
1 'polypeptide(L)'
;MGPHEHALNPSLPLRSCVADSNSSMKTPEWGLMAGSLKSISWLLLVLMAMQVPKPVGGHGRMMDPPARNSMWRFGFPNPVNYNDNELFCGGYAVQWMQNRGECGICGDPFHFQSPRPHEAGGQFAKGIIGRHYSVGQDIEVEIDLTANHWGRFELKLCPVNNLRLEATQECFDRYPLYIAGTRQSDFVIPFDTQKKEVFRYRVRLPPYVTCSQCVIQWTYYTGNMWGTCPNGTEAVGCGLPETFRNCADVTITTSTSGLPPAFVEQDNPFLLYYRDYSKKTTRTHEEYALEPLIIRSQRCRATRRWSRNIGMDEWCQVNCLRYPPNCPPEICECPTDCEAIGEIAGREGADVYCLDKCLVNTPNCPTKRCRCF
;
A
#
# COMPACT_ATOMS: atom_id res chain seq x y z
N MET A 1 -44.20 -3.71 72.24
CA MET A 1 -45.54 -3.22 72.60
C MET A 1 -45.85 -2.03 71.70
N GLY A 2 -46.98 -2.04 70.98
CA GLY A 2 -47.65 -0.78 70.62
C GLY A 2 -48.35 -0.19 71.86
N PRO A 3 -49.18 0.88 71.75
CA PRO A 3 -50.04 1.15 70.59
C PRO A 3 -50.20 2.66 70.19
N HIS A 4 -50.88 2.91 69.05
CA HIS A 4 -52.04 3.81 68.79
C HIS A 4 -52.30 5.06 69.68
N GLU A 5 -53.02 6.13 69.28
CA GLU A 5 -53.52 6.74 68.02
C GLU A 5 -54.26 8.08 68.42
N HIS A 6 -54.89 8.78 67.45
CA HIS A 6 -56.07 9.66 67.63
C HIS A 6 -55.87 11.09 68.25
N ALA A 7 -56.68 12.12 67.93
CA ALA A 7 -57.60 12.34 66.80
C ALA A 7 -58.12 13.82 66.76
N LEU A 8 -58.53 14.27 65.56
CA LEU A 8 -59.64 15.18 65.19
C LEU A 8 -59.84 16.54 65.94
N ASN A 9 -59.81 17.72 65.26
CA ASN A 9 -60.87 18.39 64.46
C ASN A 9 -62.01 19.04 65.33
N PRO A 10 -62.92 19.91 64.83
CA PRO A 10 -62.95 20.75 63.60
C PRO A 10 -63.44 22.22 63.84
N SER A 11 -63.46 23.07 62.80
CA SER A 11 -64.54 24.09 62.64
C SER A 11 -64.66 24.64 61.20
N LEU A 12 -65.81 24.43 60.56
CA LEU A 12 -66.31 25.05 59.32
C LEU A 12 -67.72 25.61 59.62
N PRO A 13 -68.18 26.71 58.97
CA PRO A 13 -69.03 26.60 57.75
C PRO A 13 -68.88 27.85 56.80
N LEU A 14 -69.59 28.13 55.68
CA LEU A 14 -70.63 27.50 54.84
C LEU A 14 -70.70 28.23 53.45
N ARG A 15 -71.52 27.70 52.50
CA ARG A 15 -72.04 28.26 51.21
C ARG A 15 -71.07 28.26 49.99
N SER A 16 -71.34 27.57 48.86
CA SER A 16 -72.46 27.63 47.86
C SER A 16 -72.31 28.80 46.86
N CYS A 17 -72.38 28.68 45.52
CA CYS A 17 -72.72 27.55 44.63
C CYS A 17 -72.39 27.84 43.13
N VAL A 18 -72.36 26.77 42.30
CA VAL A 18 -72.62 26.71 40.82
C VAL A 18 -71.57 27.28 39.83
N ALA A 19 -71.49 26.63 38.67
CA ALA A 19 -70.66 26.97 37.50
C ALA A 19 -71.53 27.33 36.27
N ASP A 20 -71.03 28.12 35.31
CA ASP A 20 -70.83 27.66 33.92
C ASP A 20 -70.24 28.69 32.92
N SER A 21 -69.49 28.16 31.95
CA SER A 21 -69.33 28.63 30.54
C SER A 21 -68.72 30.00 30.14
N ASN A 22 -67.77 29.91 29.18
CA ASN A 22 -67.50 30.80 28.03
C ASN A 22 -67.03 32.27 28.19
N SER A 23 -65.74 32.52 27.90
CA SER A 23 -65.28 33.74 27.19
C SER A 23 -63.86 33.54 26.61
N SER A 24 -63.57 34.19 25.47
CA SER A 24 -62.28 34.13 24.76
C SER A 24 -61.46 35.40 24.98
N MET A 25 -60.15 35.31 25.23
CA MET A 25 -59.19 36.36 24.84
C MET A 25 -57.71 35.94 24.89
N LYS A 26 -57.09 35.96 23.69
CA LYS A 26 -55.74 36.42 23.28
C LYS A 26 -54.47 36.09 24.11
N THR A 27 -53.44 35.71 23.35
CA THR A 27 -52.03 35.48 23.73
C THR A 27 -51.23 36.73 24.06
N PRO A 28 -50.15 36.61 24.87
CA PRO A 28 -48.94 37.41 24.76
C PRO A 28 -47.71 36.58 24.35
N GLU A 29 -46.74 37.23 23.70
CA GLU A 29 -45.51 36.61 23.18
C GLU A 29 -44.45 36.37 24.26
N TRP A 30 -43.65 35.31 24.10
CA TRP A 30 -42.33 35.17 24.73
C TRP A 30 -41.33 34.67 23.68
N GLY A 31 -40.47 35.56 23.21
CA GLY A 31 -39.38 35.24 22.28
C GLY A 31 -38.09 34.81 23.00
N LEU A 32 -37.15 34.27 22.20
CA LEU A 32 -35.73 34.00 22.54
C LEU A 32 -35.48 32.82 23.49
N MET A 33 -35.05 31.68 22.89
CA MET A 33 -34.06 30.69 23.37
C MET A 33 -34.06 29.36 22.56
N ALA A 34 -34.68 29.32 21.37
CA ALA A 34 -34.77 28.10 20.53
C ALA A 34 -33.66 27.92 19.46
N GLY A 35 -32.68 28.85 19.38
CA GLY A 35 -31.68 28.88 18.30
C GLY A 35 -30.42 28.05 18.52
N SER A 36 -30.01 27.81 19.77
CA SER A 36 -28.68 27.26 20.08
C SER A 36 -28.54 25.76 19.79
N LEU A 37 -29.51 24.94 20.24
CA LEU A 37 -29.44 23.48 20.14
C LEU A 37 -29.48 22.96 18.69
N LYS A 38 -30.22 23.63 17.80
CA LYS A 38 -30.28 23.26 16.38
C LYS A 38 -28.95 23.51 15.66
N SER A 39 -28.30 24.65 15.94
CA SER A 39 -26.98 24.96 15.37
C SER A 39 -25.89 24.01 15.85
N ILE A 40 -25.89 23.62 17.12
CA ILE A 40 -24.91 22.66 17.66
C ILE A 40 -25.11 21.27 17.04
N SER A 41 -26.36 20.80 16.90
CA SER A 41 -26.67 19.53 16.23
C SER A 41 -26.24 19.54 14.75
N TRP A 42 -26.47 20.63 14.03
CA TRP A 42 -26.06 20.78 12.63
C TRP A 42 -24.53 20.86 12.50
N LEU A 43 -23.85 21.59 13.39
CA LEU A 43 -22.38 21.62 13.47
C LEU A 43 -21.77 20.23 13.75
N LEU A 44 -22.37 19.44 14.66
CA LEU A 44 -21.92 18.08 14.95
C LEU A 44 -22.14 17.13 13.78
N LEU A 45 -23.28 17.22 13.08
CA LEU A 45 -23.55 16.46 11.85
C LEU A 45 -22.57 16.83 10.72
N VAL A 46 -22.27 18.12 10.56
CA VAL A 46 -21.29 18.61 9.58
C VAL A 46 -19.85 18.21 9.96
N LEU A 47 -19.50 18.17 11.25
CA LEU A 47 -18.22 17.65 11.75
C LEU A 47 -18.09 16.13 11.60
N MET A 48 -19.19 15.36 11.71
CA MET A 48 -19.22 13.94 11.37
C MET A 48 -19.09 13.71 9.85
N ALA A 49 -19.81 14.49 9.03
CA ALA A 49 -19.73 14.41 7.58
C ALA A 49 -18.36 14.85 7.01
N MET A 50 -17.60 15.68 7.74
CA MET A 50 -16.22 16.02 7.40
C MET A 50 -15.19 14.95 7.78
N GLN A 51 -15.59 13.83 8.41
CA GLN A 51 -14.74 12.65 8.54
C GLN A 51 -14.74 11.82 7.25
N VAL A 52 -14.39 12.46 6.13
CA VAL A 52 -13.98 11.71 4.93
C VAL A 52 -12.72 10.95 5.32
N PRO A 53 -12.71 9.60 5.32
CA PRO A 53 -11.47 8.86 5.49
C PRO A 53 -10.54 9.30 4.38
N LYS A 54 -9.37 9.85 4.74
CA LYS A 54 -8.33 10.12 3.74
C LYS A 54 -8.06 8.78 3.03
N PRO A 55 -8.02 8.74 1.68
CA PRO A 55 -7.66 7.52 0.98
C PRO A 55 -6.33 7.02 1.56
N VAL A 56 -6.39 5.83 2.15
CA VAL A 56 -5.22 5.13 2.69
C VAL A 56 -4.50 4.62 1.45
N GLY A 57 -3.30 5.13 1.22
CA GLY A 57 -2.59 4.93 -0.04
C GLY A 57 -2.05 3.52 -0.11
N GLY A 58 -2.17 2.86 -1.27
CA GLY A 58 -1.46 1.60 -1.46
C GLY A 58 0.04 1.84 -1.43
N HIS A 59 0.80 0.82 -1.06
CA HIS A 59 2.25 0.89 -1.18
C HIS A 59 2.79 -0.48 -1.57
N GLY A 60 3.30 -0.63 -2.79
CA GLY A 60 3.71 -1.92 -3.33
C GLY A 60 4.71 -1.82 -4.47
N ARG A 61 5.54 -2.86 -4.61
CA ARG A 61 6.58 -2.98 -5.63
C ARG A 61 6.76 -4.41 -6.13
N MET A 62 7.19 -4.55 -7.38
CA MET A 62 7.65 -5.81 -7.95
C MET A 62 9.14 -6.01 -7.67
N MET A 63 9.45 -7.06 -6.93
CA MET A 63 10.80 -7.43 -6.46
C MET A 63 11.44 -8.52 -7.32
N ASP A 64 10.66 -9.44 -7.88
CA ASP A 64 11.14 -10.39 -8.89
C ASP A 64 10.14 -10.47 -10.05
N PRO A 65 10.55 -10.26 -11.32
CA PRO A 65 11.82 -9.65 -11.72
C PRO A 65 12.00 -8.24 -11.12
N PRO A 66 13.23 -7.83 -10.76
CA PRO A 66 13.47 -6.58 -10.05
C PRO A 66 13.11 -5.38 -10.92
N ALA A 67 12.07 -4.65 -10.53
CA ALA A 67 11.61 -3.49 -11.29
C ALA A 67 12.55 -2.29 -11.19
N ARG A 68 12.57 -1.41 -12.21
CA ARG A 68 13.46 -0.23 -12.37
C ARG A 68 13.60 0.62 -11.10
N ASN A 69 12.51 0.81 -10.38
CA ASN A 69 12.39 1.49 -9.08
C ASN A 69 13.10 0.78 -7.93
N SER A 70 13.08 -0.56 -7.92
CA SER A 70 13.55 -1.43 -6.85
C SER A 70 14.94 -2.04 -7.09
N MET A 71 15.49 -1.96 -8.31
CA MET A 71 16.77 -2.59 -8.69
C MET A 71 17.93 -2.26 -7.72
N TRP A 72 17.98 -1.05 -7.17
CA TRP A 72 19.02 -0.65 -6.21
C TRP A 72 19.06 -1.52 -4.94
N ARG A 73 17.93 -2.14 -4.55
CA ARG A 73 17.82 -3.04 -3.39
C ARG A 73 18.57 -4.36 -3.58
N PHE A 74 18.89 -4.69 -4.83
CA PHE A 74 19.63 -5.88 -5.25
C PHE A 74 21.09 -5.54 -5.62
N GLY A 75 21.54 -4.29 -5.42
CA GLY A 75 22.90 -3.86 -5.73
C GLY A 75 23.14 -3.42 -7.17
N PHE A 76 22.13 -3.46 -8.05
CA PHE A 76 22.27 -2.89 -9.40
C PHE A 76 22.60 -1.38 -9.32
N PRO A 77 23.37 -0.82 -10.29
CA PRO A 77 23.82 0.57 -10.30
C PRO A 77 22.72 1.58 -10.71
N ASN A 78 21.49 1.36 -10.27
CA ASN A 78 20.38 2.30 -10.39
C ASN A 78 20.48 3.36 -9.29
N PRO A 79 20.02 4.61 -9.53
CA PRO A 79 19.84 5.58 -8.45
C PRO A 79 18.89 5.03 -7.38
N VAL A 80 19.18 5.30 -6.11
CA VAL A 80 18.33 4.89 -4.98
C VAL A 80 17.00 5.62 -5.06
N ASN A 81 15.89 4.86 -5.07
CA ASN A 81 14.54 5.38 -4.90
C ASN A 81 13.99 4.85 -3.57
N TYR A 82 13.94 5.68 -2.53
CA TYR A 82 13.37 5.29 -1.23
C TYR A 82 11.83 5.22 -1.24
N ASN A 83 11.18 5.71 -2.30
CA ASN A 83 9.72 5.67 -2.51
C ASN A 83 9.41 4.69 -3.66
N ASP A 84 10.20 3.62 -3.79
CA ASP A 84 10.08 2.62 -4.86
C ASP A 84 8.78 1.80 -4.80
N ASN A 85 8.07 1.84 -3.67
CA ASN A 85 6.74 1.30 -3.43
C ASN A 85 5.59 2.29 -3.76
N GLU A 86 5.89 3.51 -4.21
CA GLU A 86 4.93 4.60 -4.47
C GLU A 86 4.76 4.92 -5.97
N LEU A 87 4.82 3.92 -6.85
CA LEU A 87 4.55 4.12 -8.29
C LEU A 87 3.05 4.03 -8.64
N PHE A 88 2.28 4.81 -7.88
CA PHE A 88 0.83 4.95 -7.87
C PHE A 88 0.23 5.92 -8.90
N CYS A 89 0.85 6.12 -10.06
CA CYS A 89 0.37 7.06 -11.09
C CYS A 89 0.26 8.54 -10.63
N GLY A 90 0.93 8.90 -9.52
CA GLY A 90 0.82 10.19 -8.83
C GLY A 90 -0.25 10.25 -7.73
N GLY A 91 -0.88 9.12 -7.40
CA GLY A 91 -1.98 9.01 -6.44
C GLY A 91 -3.35 9.23 -7.07
N TYR A 92 -4.39 8.67 -6.42
CA TYR A 92 -5.76 8.62 -6.93
C TYR A 92 -6.28 9.91 -7.60
N ALA A 93 -6.17 11.07 -6.95
CA ALA A 93 -6.69 12.33 -7.47
C ALA A 93 -5.92 12.82 -8.72
N VAL A 94 -4.60 12.61 -8.76
CA VAL A 94 -3.78 12.96 -9.92
C VAL A 94 -4.13 12.06 -11.11
N GLN A 95 -4.26 10.75 -10.90
CA GLN A 95 -4.68 9.83 -11.95
C GLN A 95 -6.07 10.19 -12.48
N TRP A 96 -7.11 10.14 -11.63
CA TRP A 96 -8.50 10.15 -12.11
C TRP A 96 -9.07 11.55 -12.36
N MET A 97 -8.72 12.55 -11.54
CA MET A 97 -9.29 13.90 -11.67
C MET A 97 -8.45 14.79 -12.61
N GLN A 98 -7.13 14.78 -12.48
CA GLN A 98 -6.23 15.61 -13.30
C GLN A 98 -5.89 14.93 -14.64
N ASN A 99 -5.42 13.68 -14.61
CA ASN A 99 -4.98 12.95 -15.80
C ASN A 99 -6.12 12.16 -16.49
N ARG A 100 -7.37 12.26 -16.00
CA ARG A 100 -8.57 11.60 -16.57
C ARG A 100 -8.49 10.06 -16.65
N GLY A 101 -7.77 9.45 -15.71
CA GLY A 101 -7.51 8.02 -15.62
C GLY A 101 -6.15 7.59 -16.17
N GLU A 102 -5.48 8.45 -16.93
CA GLU A 102 -4.19 8.15 -17.54
C GLU A 102 -3.07 8.01 -16.50
N CYS A 103 -2.17 7.07 -16.77
CA CYS A 103 -1.01 6.74 -15.96
C CYS A 103 0.20 6.51 -16.88
N GLY A 104 1.39 6.89 -16.42
CA GLY A 104 2.64 6.54 -17.11
C GLY A 104 2.77 5.03 -17.32
N ILE A 105 3.58 4.64 -18.31
CA ILE A 105 3.73 3.22 -18.68
C ILE A 105 4.30 2.42 -17.49
N CYS A 106 5.21 3.04 -16.75
CA CYS A 106 5.89 2.48 -15.59
C CYS A 106 5.50 3.16 -14.26
N GLY A 107 4.26 3.66 -14.14
CA GLY A 107 3.67 4.11 -12.86
C GLY A 107 3.98 5.55 -12.44
N ASP A 108 4.75 6.29 -13.24
CA ASP A 108 4.92 7.73 -13.08
C ASP A 108 3.60 8.50 -13.34
N PRO A 109 3.43 9.72 -12.79
CA PRO A 109 2.29 10.57 -13.11
C PRO A 109 2.23 10.91 -14.60
N PHE A 110 1.08 10.71 -15.24
CA PHE A 110 0.97 10.85 -16.70
C PHE A 110 1.32 12.26 -17.21
N HIS A 111 0.99 13.33 -16.47
CA HIS A 111 1.32 14.70 -16.87
C HIS A 111 2.81 15.07 -16.74
N PHE A 112 3.67 14.19 -16.21
CA PHE A 112 5.11 14.43 -16.22
C PHE A 112 5.66 14.38 -17.64
N GLN A 113 6.63 15.25 -17.93
CA GLN A 113 7.28 15.33 -19.24
C GLN A 113 8.04 14.02 -19.54
N SER A 114 7.88 13.50 -20.77
CA SER A 114 8.62 12.33 -21.23
C SER A 114 10.09 12.67 -21.58
N PRO A 115 11.06 11.77 -21.32
CA PRO A 115 10.87 10.46 -20.68
C PRO A 115 10.61 10.61 -19.17
N ARG A 116 9.55 9.96 -18.67
CA ARG A 116 9.25 9.98 -17.23
C ARG A 116 10.31 9.17 -16.47
N PRO A 117 10.52 9.38 -15.15
CA PRO A 117 11.64 8.81 -14.42
C PRO A 117 11.85 7.29 -14.58
N HIS A 118 10.78 6.50 -14.72
CA HIS A 118 10.82 5.04 -14.85
C HIS A 118 10.60 4.54 -16.29
N GLU A 119 10.44 5.45 -17.26
CA GLU A 119 10.33 5.17 -18.71
C GLU A 119 11.71 5.29 -19.40
N ALA A 120 11.87 4.67 -20.58
CA ALA A 120 13.13 4.55 -21.32
C ALA A 120 13.81 5.91 -21.56
N GLY A 121 15.10 6.01 -21.17
CA GLY A 121 15.85 7.27 -21.14
C GLY A 121 15.67 8.09 -19.87
N GLY A 122 14.76 7.70 -18.97
CA GLY A 122 14.54 8.30 -17.66
C GLY A 122 15.63 8.01 -16.62
N GLN A 123 15.40 8.49 -15.40
CA GLN A 123 16.34 8.37 -14.30
C GLN A 123 16.63 6.91 -13.91
N PHE A 124 15.61 6.06 -13.86
CA PHE A 124 15.67 4.68 -13.37
C PHE A 124 15.68 3.63 -14.49
N ALA A 125 15.21 3.97 -15.70
CA ALA A 125 15.28 3.08 -16.87
C ALA A 125 16.68 3.10 -17.51
N LYS A 126 17.66 2.47 -16.84
CA LYS A 126 19.05 2.38 -17.31
C LYS A 126 19.31 1.34 -18.40
N GLY A 127 18.28 0.57 -18.80
CA GLY A 127 18.42 -0.51 -19.77
C GLY A 127 19.24 -1.70 -19.25
N ILE A 128 19.30 -1.86 -17.93
CA ILE A 128 19.96 -2.97 -17.25
C ILE A 128 18.98 -4.14 -17.21
N ILE A 129 19.39 -5.30 -17.72
CA ILE A 129 18.60 -6.54 -17.63
C ILE A 129 18.65 -7.05 -16.19
N GLY A 130 17.49 -7.30 -15.60
CA GLY A 130 17.36 -7.81 -14.23
C GLY A 130 17.26 -9.33 -14.11
N ARG A 131 16.82 -10.01 -15.18
CA ARG A 131 16.65 -11.47 -15.28
C ARG A 131 16.81 -11.97 -16.71
N HIS A 132 17.34 -13.18 -16.86
CA HIS A 132 17.39 -13.94 -18.11
C HIS A 132 16.46 -15.17 -18.06
N TYR A 133 15.59 -15.30 -19.06
CA TYR A 133 14.60 -16.38 -19.15
C TYR A 133 14.65 -17.13 -20.48
N SER A 134 14.04 -18.31 -20.50
CA SER A 134 13.76 -19.11 -21.70
C SER A 134 12.32 -18.92 -22.17
N VAL A 135 12.06 -19.11 -23.48
CA VAL A 135 10.68 -19.09 -24.01
C VAL A 135 9.78 -20.09 -23.28
N GLY A 136 8.53 -19.71 -23.01
CA GLY A 136 7.55 -20.59 -22.37
C GLY A 136 7.79 -20.92 -20.89
N GLN A 137 8.83 -20.37 -20.26
CA GLN A 137 9.18 -20.64 -18.86
C GLN A 137 8.11 -20.15 -17.88
N ASP A 138 7.81 -20.97 -16.87
CA ASP A 138 7.04 -20.56 -15.69
C ASP A 138 7.97 -19.85 -14.70
N ILE A 139 8.01 -18.52 -14.75
CA ILE A 139 8.85 -17.68 -13.89
C ILE A 139 8.17 -17.45 -12.54
N GLU A 140 8.95 -17.27 -11.48
CA GLU A 140 8.43 -16.75 -10.21
C GLU A 140 8.31 -15.22 -10.28
N VAL A 141 7.27 -14.70 -9.64
CA VAL A 141 7.03 -13.26 -9.45
C VAL A 141 6.92 -13.01 -7.95
N GLU A 142 7.70 -12.05 -7.45
CA GLU A 142 7.62 -11.59 -6.06
C GLU A 142 7.11 -10.14 -6.02
N ILE A 143 5.97 -9.93 -5.36
CA ILE A 143 5.38 -8.61 -5.10
C ILE A 143 5.44 -8.34 -3.59
N ASP A 144 6.05 -7.23 -3.20
CA ASP A 144 6.14 -6.76 -1.80
C ASP A 144 5.13 -5.62 -1.60
N LEU A 145 3.98 -5.92 -0.96
CA LEU A 145 3.01 -4.91 -0.57
C LEU A 145 3.31 -4.44 0.85
N THR A 146 4.02 -3.32 0.97
CA THR A 146 4.27 -2.60 2.22
C THR A 146 2.98 -2.04 2.87
N ALA A 147 1.94 -1.78 2.08
CA ALA A 147 0.57 -1.54 2.54
C ALA A 147 -0.40 -2.22 1.55
N ASN A 148 -1.10 -3.25 2.01
CA ASN A 148 -2.01 -4.09 1.23
C ASN A 148 -3.45 -3.58 1.34
N HIS A 149 -4.06 -3.28 0.19
CA HIS A 149 -5.45 -2.82 0.07
C HIS A 149 -6.35 -3.78 -0.71
N TRP A 150 -5.98 -5.06 -0.76
CA TRP A 150 -6.64 -6.11 -1.54
C TRP A 150 -6.83 -5.69 -3.01
N GLY A 151 -7.72 -6.36 -3.74
CA GLY A 151 -7.88 -6.13 -5.18
C GLY A 151 -7.09 -7.17 -5.99
N ARG A 152 -6.37 -6.74 -7.03
CA ARG A 152 -5.76 -7.69 -7.98
C ARG A 152 -4.51 -7.18 -8.70
N PHE A 153 -3.62 -8.10 -9.03
CA PHE A 153 -2.46 -7.85 -9.89
C PHE A 153 -2.70 -8.34 -11.32
N GLU A 154 -2.18 -7.62 -12.31
CA GLU A 154 -1.97 -8.09 -13.68
C GLU A 154 -0.48 -8.05 -14.00
N LEU A 155 0.01 -8.98 -14.83
CA LEU A 155 1.31 -8.86 -15.49
C LEU A 155 1.18 -8.95 -17.00
N LYS A 156 1.93 -8.10 -17.70
CA LYS A 156 1.98 -8.03 -19.17
C LYS A 156 3.43 -7.92 -19.63
N LEU A 157 3.70 -8.34 -20.86
CA LEU A 157 5.03 -8.33 -21.48
C LEU A 157 5.03 -7.42 -22.73
N CYS A 158 6.14 -6.74 -23.00
CA CYS A 158 6.37 -6.08 -24.29
C CYS A 158 7.79 -6.38 -24.82
N PRO A 159 7.96 -7.04 -25.98
CA PRO A 159 9.26 -7.32 -26.59
C PRO A 159 9.80 -6.09 -27.36
N VAL A 160 10.29 -5.08 -26.64
CA VAL A 160 10.73 -3.79 -27.20
C VAL A 160 12.01 -3.90 -28.02
N ASN A 161 12.99 -4.69 -27.56
CA ASN A 161 14.31 -4.90 -28.19
C ASN A 161 15.15 -3.62 -28.40
N ASN A 162 14.85 -2.52 -27.70
CA ASN A 162 15.53 -1.25 -27.83
C ASN A 162 15.45 -0.43 -26.54
N LEU A 163 16.57 -0.31 -25.83
CA LEU A 163 16.68 0.36 -24.53
C LEU A 163 16.35 1.87 -24.54
N ARG A 164 16.20 2.48 -25.73
CA ARG A 164 15.87 3.91 -25.91
C ARG A 164 14.45 4.14 -26.40
N LEU A 165 13.68 3.08 -26.67
CA LEU A 165 12.28 3.16 -27.06
C LEU A 165 11.44 2.76 -25.85
N GLU A 166 10.47 3.59 -25.46
CA GLU A 166 9.55 3.21 -24.39
C GLU A 166 8.50 2.22 -24.92
N ALA A 167 8.10 1.27 -24.08
CA ALA A 167 7.03 0.34 -24.41
C ALA A 167 5.69 1.09 -24.48
N THR A 168 4.75 0.61 -25.31
CA THR A 168 3.40 1.20 -25.38
C THR A 168 2.38 0.26 -24.73
N GLN A 169 1.26 0.79 -24.26
CA GLN A 169 0.22 -0.04 -23.62
C GLN A 169 -0.37 -1.05 -24.62
N GLU A 170 -0.48 -0.67 -25.90
CA GLU A 170 -0.93 -1.55 -27.00
C GLU A 170 0.06 -2.68 -27.32
N CYS A 171 1.31 -2.59 -26.85
CA CYS A 171 2.28 -3.69 -26.88
C CYS A 171 2.02 -4.65 -25.73
N PHE A 172 1.90 -4.14 -24.50
CA PHE A 172 1.61 -4.93 -23.30
C PHE A 172 0.30 -5.71 -23.41
N ASP A 173 -0.75 -5.07 -23.93
CA ASP A 173 -2.08 -5.67 -24.04
C ASP A 173 -2.14 -6.83 -25.06
N ARG A 174 -1.10 -7.03 -25.90
CA ARG A 174 -0.96 -8.20 -26.78
C ARG A 174 -0.35 -9.42 -26.11
N TYR A 175 0.35 -9.24 -24.98
CA TYR A 175 1.05 -10.32 -24.28
C TYR A 175 0.76 -10.31 -22.77
N PRO A 176 -0.49 -10.55 -22.34
CA PRO A 176 -0.79 -10.84 -20.95
C PRO A 176 -0.06 -12.10 -20.48
N LEU A 177 0.45 -12.07 -19.25
CA LEU A 177 1.08 -13.23 -18.61
C LEU A 177 0.03 -13.94 -17.74
N TYR A 178 -0.16 -15.23 -17.98
CA TYR A 178 -1.12 -16.05 -17.24
C TYR A 178 -0.47 -16.70 -16.03
N ILE A 179 -1.22 -16.84 -14.93
CA ILE A 179 -0.81 -17.59 -13.75
C ILE A 179 -0.54 -19.04 -14.15
N ALA A 180 0.63 -19.56 -13.75
CA ALA A 180 1.10 -20.88 -14.15
C ALA A 180 0.09 -21.96 -13.71
N GLY A 181 -0.28 -22.83 -14.65
CA GLY A 181 -1.28 -23.88 -14.43
C GLY A 181 -2.75 -23.45 -14.53
N THR A 182 -3.05 -22.16 -14.73
CA THR A 182 -4.43 -21.66 -14.89
C THR A 182 -4.63 -20.97 -16.26
N ARG A 183 -5.80 -20.33 -16.46
CA ARG A 183 -6.10 -19.43 -17.59
C ARG A 183 -6.39 -17.99 -17.12
N GLN A 184 -6.08 -17.67 -15.87
CA GLN A 184 -6.29 -16.33 -15.30
C GLN A 184 -5.03 -15.49 -15.52
N SER A 185 -5.22 -14.23 -15.95
CA SER A 185 -4.16 -13.22 -16.07
C SER A 185 -4.19 -12.22 -14.91
N ASP A 186 -5.20 -12.33 -14.04
CA ASP A 186 -5.42 -11.53 -12.86
C ASP A 186 -5.23 -12.37 -11.58
N PHE A 187 -4.25 -11.97 -10.75
CA PHE A 187 -4.06 -12.56 -9.42
C PHE A 187 -4.90 -11.77 -8.43
N VAL A 188 -6.01 -12.35 -7.96
CA VAL A 188 -6.86 -11.74 -6.92
C VAL A 188 -6.22 -11.95 -5.55
N ILE A 189 -6.07 -10.88 -4.79
CA ILE A 189 -5.50 -10.91 -3.43
C ILE A 189 -6.54 -11.50 -2.47
N PRO A 190 -6.24 -12.59 -1.73
CA PRO A 190 -7.15 -13.14 -0.72
C PRO A 190 -7.48 -12.15 0.41
N PHE A 191 -8.74 -12.13 0.86
CA PHE A 191 -9.20 -11.17 1.88
C PHE A 191 -8.61 -11.41 3.28
N ASP A 192 -8.14 -12.62 3.57
CA ASP A 192 -7.47 -13.03 4.80
C ASP A 192 -5.97 -12.66 4.85
N THR A 193 -5.45 -12.02 3.81
CA THR A 193 -4.05 -11.55 3.78
C THR A 193 -3.78 -10.39 4.76
N GLN A 194 -2.53 -10.31 5.21
CA GLN A 194 -2.08 -9.32 6.17
C GLN A 194 -2.04 -7.90 5.57
N LYS A 195 -2.10 -6.87 6.44
CA LYS A 195 -1.93 -5.44 6.13
C LYS A 195 -0.63 -5.11 5.37
N LYS A 196 0.36 -6.00 5.45
CA LYS A 196 1.63 -6.00 4.71
C LYS A 196 1.94 -7.46 4.37
N GLU A 197 2.26 -7.76 3.11
CA GLU A 197 2.45 -9.15 2.67
C GLU A 197 3.38 -9.24 1.45
N VAL A 198 4.11 -10.36 1.35
CA VAL A 198 4.96 -10.68 0.19
C VAL A 198 4.32 -11.81 -0.61
N PHE A 199 3.71 -11.46 -1.74
CA PHE A 199 3.07 -12.41 -2.63
C PHE A 199 4.10 -13.05 -3.55
N ARG A 200 4.18 -14.39 -3.52
CA ARG A 200 4.93 -15.19 -4.48
C ARG A 200 3.99 -16.09 -5.26
N TYR A 201 4.02 -15.97 -6.58
CA TYR A 201 3.27 -16.81 -7.49
C TYR A 201 4.04 -16.96 -8.80
N ARG A 202 3.63 -17.90 -9.66
CA ARG A 202 4.31 -18.14 -10.94
C ARG A 202 3.44 -17.70 -12.10
N VAL A 203 4.06 -17.12 -13.14
CA VAL A 203 3.39 -16.77 -14.40
C VAL A 203 4.14 -17.39 -15.58
N ARG A 204 3.40 -17.71 -16.64
CA ARG A 204 3.94 -18.32 -17.85
C ARG A 204 4.35 -17.27 -18.87
N LEU A 205 5.62 -17.26 -19.27
CA LEU A 205 6.08 -16.49 -20.42
C LEU A 205 5.49 -17.04 -21.74
N PRO A 206 5.28 -16.21 -22.78
CA PRO A 206 4.75 -16.70 -24.05
C PRO A 206 5.73 -17.69 -24.72
N PRO A 207 5.25 -18.83 -25.28
CA PRO A 207 6.12 -19.89 -25.79
C PRO A 207 6.87 -19.55 -27.10
N TYR A 208 6.52 -18.44 -27.76
CA TYR A 208 7.08 -18.03 -29.05
C TYR A 208 7.59 -16.58 -29.07
N VAL A 209 7.74 -15.95 -27.90
CA VAL A 209 8.29 -14.58 -27.79
C VAL A 209 9.74 -14.66 -27.32
N THR A 210 10.63 -14.04 -28.07
CA THR A 210 12.04 -13.82 -27.72
C THR A 210 12.35 -12.34 -27.80
N CYS A 211 13.31 -11.89 -26.99
CA CYS A 211 13.72 -10.51 -26.94
C CYS A 211 15.10 -10.35 -26.31
N SER A 212 15.93 -9.48 -26.89
CA SER A 212 17.17 -9.00 -26.25
C SER A 212 16.85 -8.16 -25.01
N GLN A 213 15.78 -7.35 -25.10
CA GLN A 213 15.14 -6.68 -23.98
C GLN A 213 13.61 -6.69 -24.17
N CYS A 214 12.93 -7.32 -23.23
CA CYS A 214 11.52 -7.16 -22.96
C CYS A 214 11.32 -6.27 -21.74
N VAL A 215 10.16 -5.62 -21.65
CA VAL A 215 9.66 -5.05 -20.41
C VAL A 215 8.55 -5.95 -19.87
N ILE A 216 8.58 -6.27 -18.57
CA ILE A 216 7.44 -6.82 -17.84
C ILE A 216 6.80 -5.68 -17.04
N GLN A 217 5.52 -5.39 -17.31
CA GLN A 217 4.70 -4.42 -16.59
C GLN A 217 3.84 -5.18 -15.57
N TRP A 218 4.10 -4.96 -14.28
CA TRP A 218 3.16 -5.29 -13.21
C TRP A 218 2.20 -4.12 -13.02
N THR A 219 0.90 -4.40 -12.95
CA THR A 219 -0.12 -3.42 -12.56
C THR A 219 -0.90 -3.95 -11.36
N TYR A 220 -1.07 -3.12 -10.33
CA TYR A 220 -1.91 -3.41 -9.17
C TYR A 220 -3.09 -2.46 -9.13
N TYR A 221 -4.29 -3.01 -9.06
CA TYR A 221 -5.55 -2.29 -8.87
C TYR A 221 -6.04 -2.54 -7.45
N THR A 222 -6.10 -1.49 -6.61
CA THR A 222 -6.53 -1.62 -5.21
C THR A 222 -8.01 -1.98 -5.07
N GLY A 223 -8.34 -2.75 -4.03
CA GLY A 223 -9.71 -3.20 -3.73
C GLY A 223 -10.41 -2.41 -2.62
N ASN A 224 -9.79 -1.38 -2.06
CA ASN A 224 -10.30 -0.65 -0.88
C ASN A 224 -11.15 0.60 -1.20
N MET A 225 -11.32 0.97 -2.47
CA MET A 225 -12.09 2.16 -2.86
C MET A 225 -13.60 1.92 -2.76
N TRP A 226 -14.36 2.91 -2.30
CA TRP A 226 -15.83 2.92 -2.39
C TRP A 226 -16.27 3.59 -3.68
N GLY A 227 -17.20 2.97 -4.41
CA GLY A 227 -17.76 3.58 -5.60
C GLY A 227 -18.87 2.76 -6.25
N THR A 228 -19.36 3.25 -7.39
CA THR A 228 -20.44 2.62 -8.14
C THR A 228 -19.94 1.39 -8.90
N CYS A 229 -20.60 0.26 -8.67
CA CYS A 229 -20.39 -1.01 -9.35
C CYS A 229 -21.10 -1.04 -10.73
N PRO A 230 -20.76 -1.96 -11.65
CA PRO A 230 -21.37 -2.03 -12.99
C PRO A 230 -22.89 -2.22 -13.02
N ASN A 231 -23.49 -2.72 -11.93
CA ASN A 231 -24.93 -2.89 -11.75
C ASN A 231 -25.63 -1.64 -11.16
N GLY A 232 -24.91 -0.54 -10.94
CA GLY A 232 -25.42 0.69 -10.34
C GLY A 232 -25.50 0.71 -8.81
N THR A 233 -25.14 -0.36 -8.11
CA THR A 233 -25.01 -0.36 -6.64
C THR A 233 -23.71 0.28 -6.20
N GLU A 234 -23.59 0.68 -4.94
CA GLU A 234 -22.32 1.16 -4.36
C GLU A 234 -21.75 0.15 -3.36
N ALA A 235 -20.43 -0.07 -3.41
CA ALA A 235 -19.72 -0.95 -2.49
C ALA A 235 -18.21 -0.61 -2.43
N VAL A 236 -17.53 -1.20 -1.44
CA VAL A 236 -16.06 -1.29 -1.41
C VAL A 236 -15.59 -2.24 -2.52
N GLY A 237 -14.50 -1.89 -3.19
CA GLY A 237 -13.95 -2.61 -4.36
C GLY A 237 -14.60 -2.21 -5.69
N CYS A 238 -15.52 -1.24 -5.68
CA CYS A 238 -16.17 -0.69 -6.86
C CYS A 238 -15.74 0.76 -7.16
N GLY A 239 -16.09 1.25 -8.35
CA GLY A 239 -15.61 2.52 -8.85
C GLY A 239 -14.19 2.45 -9.41
N LEU A 240 -13.45 3.54 -9.26
CA LEU A 240 -12.11 3.69 -9.81
C LEU A 240 -11.07 3.29 -8.75
N PRO A 241 -10.10 2.40 -9.05
CA PRO A 241 -9.08 1.98 -8.09
C PRO A 241 -7.90 2.96 -8.05
N GLU A 242 -7.15 3.01 -6.95
CA GLU A 242 -5.77 3.49 -7.05
C GLU A 242 -4.95 2.45 -7.83
N THR A 243 -4.10 2.92 -8.75
CA THR A 243 -3.36 2.05 -9.68
C THR A 243 -1.87 2.19 -9.43
N PHE A 244 -1.16 1.08 -9.22
CA PHE A 244 0.30 1.04 -9.18
C PHE A 244 0.80 0.36 -10.44
N ARG A 245 1.92 0.84 -10.99
CA ARG A 245 2.63 0.14 -12.07
C ARG A 245 4.12 0.09 -11.80
N ASN A 246 4.76 -1.04 -12.10
CA ASN A 246 6.20 -1.17 -12.13
C ASN A 246 6.63 -1.83 -13.44
N CYS A 247 7.83 -1.49 -13.92
CA CYS A 247 8.45 -2.10 -15.10
C CYS A 247 9.75 -2.78 -14.71
N ALA A 248 9.98 -4.03 -15.13
CA ALA A 248 11.28 -4.69 -15.08
C ALA A 248 11.77 -5.01 -16.50
N ASP A 249 13.06 -4.82 -16.75
CA ASP A 249 13.71 -5.17 -18.01
C ASP A 249 14.31 -6.58 -17.93
N VAL A 250 13.93 -7.46 -18.87
CA VAL A 250 14.33 -8.89 -18.88
C VAL A 250 14.73 -9.33 -20.29
N THR A 251 15.52 -10.39 -20.43
CA THR A 251 15.83 -11.02 -21.72
C THR A 251 15.14 -12.37 -21.83
N ILE A 252 14.56 -12.70 -22.99
CA ILE A 252 13.94 -14.03 -23.25
C ILE A 252 14.61 -14.66 -24.47
N THR A 253 15.22 -15.83 -24.29
CA THR A 253 16.01 -16.54 -25.32
C THR A 253 15.41 -17.92 -25.67
N THR A 254 15.76 -18.46 -26.84
CA THR A 254 15.41 -19.84 -27.20
C THR A 254 16.25 -20.85 -26.44
N SER A 255 15.59 -21.79 -25.78
CA SER A 255 16.21 -22.95 -25.12
C SER A 255 16.66 -24.00 -26.15
N THR A 256 17.84 -23.81 -26.74
CA THR A 256 18.48 -24.82 -27.59
C THR A 256 19.00 -25.99 -26.75
N SER A 257 18.19 -27.05 -26.67
CA SER A 257 18.62 -28.44 -26.44
C SER A 257 19.45 -28.71 -25.17
N GLY A 258 18.77 -28.71 -24.03
CA GLY A 258 19.33 -29.12 -22.74
C GLY A 258 18.69 -28.34 -21.60
N LEU A 259 18.82 -28.84 -20.37
CA LEU A 259 18.59 -28.02 -19.18
C LEU A 259 19.45 -26.74 -19.32
N PRO A 260 18.90 -25.53 -19.07
CA PRO A 260 19.72 -24.33 -19.11
C PRO A 260 20.90 -24.54 -18.14
N PRO A 261 22.15 -24.35 -18.60
CA PRO A 261 23.28 -24.59 -17.73
C PRO A 261 23.23 -23.61 -16.56
N ALA A 262 23.38 -24.12 -15.32
CA ALA A 262 23.36 -23.35 -14.07
C ALA A 262 24.47 -22.28 -13.95
N PHE A 263 25.27 -22.09 -15.01
CA PHE A 263 26.28 -21.04 -15.14
C PHE A 263 25.86 -19.87 -16.06
N VAL A 264 24.59 -19.84 -16.51
CA VAL A 264 23.94 -18.62 -17.03
C VAL A 264 23.41 -17.73 -15.88
N GLU A 265 23.42 -18.25 -14.65
CA GLU A 265 22.80 -17.68 -13.43
C GLU A 265 23.48 -16.44 -12.83
N GLN A 266 24.22 -15.64 -13.61
CA GLN A 266 24.69 -14.33 -13.15
C GLN A 266 23.79 -13.19 -13.64
N ASP A 267 22.49 -13.29 -13.34
CA ASP A 267 21.46 -12.27 -13.57
C ASP A 267 21.85 -10.88 -13.05
N ASN A 268 22.72 -10.82 -12.04
CA ASN A 268 23.24 -9.58 -11.48
C ASN A 268 24.68 -9.77 -10.96
N PRO A 269 25.71 -9.22 -11.64
CA PRO A 269 27.09 -9.32 -11.17
C PRO A 269 27.39 -8.49 -9.91
N PHE A 270 26.45 -7.64 -9.46
CA PHE A 270 26.56 -6.84 -8.24
C PHE A 270 25.83 -7.47 -7.05
N LEU A 271 25.08 -8.57 -7.25
CA LEU A 271 24.35 -9.24 -6.18
C LEU A 271 25.34 -9.94 -5.24
N LEU A 272 25.42 -9.43 -4.01
CA LEU A 272 26.19 -10.04 -2.94
C LEU A 272 25.39 -11.20 -2.34
N TYR A 273 26.09 -12.28 -1.99
CA TYR A 273 25.53 -13.40 -1.27
C TYR A 273 26.15 -13.48 0.12
N TYR A 274 25.35 -13.87 1.10
CA TYR A 274 25.80 -14.10 2.48
C TYR A 274 25.35 -15.49 2.94
N ARG A 275 26.00 -16.00 3.99
CA ARG A 275 25.73 -17.32 4.55
C ARG A 275 25.14 -17.18 5.94
N ASP A 276 23.87 -17.55 6.08
CA ASP A 276 23.19 -17.53 7.37
C ASP A 276 23.49 -18.81 8.16
N TYR A 277 24.35 -18.70 9.17
CA TYR A 277 24.70 -19.81 10.06
C TYR A 277 23.61 -20.15 11.09
N SER A 278 22.55 -19.34 11.21
CA SER A 278 21.43 -19.60 12.13
C SER A 278 20.42 -20.59 11.56
N LYS A 279 20.31 -20.67 10.23
CA LYS A 279 19.44 -21.62 9.51
C LYS A 279 20.04 -23.03 9.55
N LYS A 280 19.55 -23.84 10.49
CA LYS A 280 19.84 -25.28 10.54
C LYS A 280 19.10 -26.01 9.43
N THR A 281 19.78 -26.31 8.32
CA THR A 281 19.25 -27.12 7.22
C THR A 281 18.74 -28.46 7.74
N THR A 282 17.48 -28.81 7.44
CA THR A 282 16.93 -30.14 7.70
C THR A 282 17.64 -31.18 6.83
N ARG A 283 17.99 -32.31 7.44
CA ARG A 283 18.83 -33.37 6.84
C ARG A 283 18.26 -33.89 5.51
N THR A 284 18.87 -33.49 4.39
CA THR A 284 19.10 -34.35 3.21
C THR A 284 20.18 -33.82 2.25
N HIS A 285 20.46 -32.52 2.22
CA HIS A 285 21.59 -31.95 1.47
C HIS A 285 22.38 -30.96 2.35
N GLU A 286 23.70 -31.19 2.50
CA GLU A 286 24.64 -30.22 3.10
C GLU A 286 24.99 -29.14 2.07
N GLU A 287 24.01 -28.32 1.75
CA GLU A 287 24.24 -27.05 1.05
C GLU A 287 24.08 -25.93 2.08
N TYR A 288 25.17 -25.18 2.31
CA TYR A 288 25.10 -23.98 3.11
C TYR A 288 24.33 -22.94 2.30
N ALA A 289 23.09 -22.66 2.67
CA ALA A 289 22.22 -21.71 1.97
C ALA A 289 22.93 -20.36 1.82
N LEU A 290 23.43 -20.09 0.61
CA LEU A 290 23.90 -18.79 0.18
C LEU A 290 22.65 -17.98 -0.17
N GLU A 291 22.35 -16.99 0.64
CA GLU A 291 21.16 -16.16 0.43
C GLU A 291 21.55 -14.86 -0.27
N PRO A 292 20.78 -14.42 -1.27
CA PRO A 292 21.01 -13.14 -1.92
C PRO A 292 20.75 -12.01 -0.93
N LEU A 293 21.69 -11.09 -0.81
CA LEU A 293 21.52 -9.87 -0.04
C LEU A 293 20.54 -8.94 -0.77
N ILE A 294 19.34 -8.78 -0.23
CA ILE A 294 18.27 -7.93 -0.75
C ILE A 294 17.81 -6.98 0.35
N ILE A 295 17.83 -5.68 0.08
CA ILE A 295 17.44 -4.65 1.05
C ILE A 295 15.91 -4.52 1.08
N ARG A 296 15.27 -5.22 2.02
CA ARG A 296 13.79 -5.22 2.17
C ARG A 296 13.23 -4.13 3.08
N SER A 297 14.06 -3.52 3.93
CA SER A 297 13.62 -2.46 4.85
C SER A 297 13.19 -1.20 4.10
N GLN A 298 12.07 -0.60 4.52
CA GLN A 298 11.53 0.62 3.92
C GLN A 298 12.02 1.89 4.64
N ARG A 299 12.06 1.82 5.96
CA ARG A 299 12.51 2.89 6.84
C ARG A 299 13.43 2.34 7.91
N CYS A 300 14.51 3.06 8.18
CA CYS A 300 15.38 2.87 9.32
C CYS A 300 15.49 4.18 10.12
N ARG A 301 15.80 4.06 11.41
CA ARG A 301 15.93 5.19 12.35
C ARG A 301 16.96 4.86 13.42
N ALA A 302 17.36 5.85 14.19
CA ALA A 302 18.24 5.64 15.33
C ALA A 302 17.50 4.90 16.45
N THR A 303 18.20 4.00 17.15
CA THR A 303 17.66 3.41 18.39
C THR A 303 17.42 4.50 19.43
N ARG A 304 16.56 4.22 20.42
CA ARG A 304 16.23 5.16 21.51
C ARG A 304 17.44 5.79 22.23
N ARG A 305 18.61 5.13 22.20
CA ARG A 305 19.86 5.65 22.77
C ARG A 305 20.47 6.80 21.94
N TRP A 306 20.31 6.75 20.62
CA TRP A 306 20.93 7.67 19.66
C TRP A 306 19.95 8.65 19.01
N SER A 307 18.64 8.45 19.16
CA SER A 307 17.59 9.31 18.58
C SER A 307 17.56 10.76 19.11
N ARG A 308 18.38 11.10 20.11
CA ARG A 308 18.60 12.49 20.57
C ARG A 308 19.69 13.23 19.80
N ASN A 309 20.51 12.51 19.05
CA ASN A 309 21.60 13.08 18.26
C ASN A 309 21.03 13.53 16.92
N ILE A 310 21.22 14.82 16.59
CA ILE A 310 20.72 15.42 15.35
C ILE A 310 21.29 14.68 14.14
N GLY A 311 20.42 14.35 13.17
CA GLY A 311 20.80 13.67 11.93
C GLY A 311 20.96 12.14 12.03
N MET A 312 20.88 11.52 13.22
CA MET A 312 21.08 10.06 13.33
C MET A 312 19.99 9.24 12.62
N ASP A 313 18.75 9.71 12.57
CA ASP A 313 17.68 9.03 11.81
C ASP A 313 17.94 9.03 10.30
N GLU A 314 18.51 10.11 9.76
CA GLU A 314 18.91 10.22 8.36
C GLU A 314 20.17 9.37 8.10
N TRP A 315 21.14 9.40 9.02
CA TRP A 315 22.32 8.55 8.95
C TRP A 315 21.93 7.07 8.93
N CYS A 316 21.00 6.64 9.78
CA CYS A 316 20.47 5.27 9.78
C CYS A 316 19.68 4.96 8.51
N GLN A 317 18.82 5.86 8.02
CA GLN A 317 18.11 5.66 6.75
C GLN A 317 19.09 5.42 5.58
N VAL A 318 20.13 6.25 5.45
CA VAL A 318 21.11 6.13 4.37
C VAL A 318 22.05 4.93 4.57
N ASN A 319 22.55 4.69 5.78
CA ASN A 319 23.55 3.64 6.03
C ASN A 319 22.95 2.24 6.17
N CYS A 320 21.71 2.09 6.62
CA CYS A 320 21.04 0.80 6.63
C CYS A 320 20.47 0.40 5.26
N LEU A 321 20.20 1.36 4.37
CA LEU A 321 19.61 1.09 3.05
C LEU A 321 20.60 1.24 1.87
N ARG A 322 21.85 1.64 2.09
CA ARG A 322 22.93 1.48 1.09
C ARG A 322 23.23 0.01 0.80
N TYR A 323 23.80 -0.27 -0.36
CA TYR A 323 24.24 -1.61 -0.76
C TYR A 323 25.78 -1.69 -0.83
N PRO A 324 26.44 -2.59 -0.09
CA PRO A 324 25.93 -3.34 1.06
C PRO A 324 25.59 -2.44 2.26
N PRO A 325 24.69 -2.88 3.16
CA PRO A 325 24.22 -2.11 4.29
C PRO A 325 25.27 -2.03 5.41
N ASN A 326 25.30 -0.88 6.08
CA ASN A 326 26.05 -0.62 7.30
C ASN A 326 25.05 -0.24 8.41
N CYS A 327 24.40 -1.25 9.00
CA CYS A 327 23.33 -1.07 9.98
C CYS A 327 23.69 -1.68 11.34
N PRO A 328 24.57 -1.04 12.14
CA PRO A 328 24.92 -1.52 13.47
C PRO A 328 23.70 -1.48 14.42
N PRO A 329 23.26 -2.63 14.99
CA PRO A 329 22.00 -2.74 15.72
C PRO A 329 21.98 -1.99 17.06
N GLU A 330 23.14 -1.60 17.60
CA GLU A 330 23.24 -0.76 18.79
C GLU A 330 22.89 0.71 18.50
N ILE A 331 22.97 1.12 17.21
CA ILE A 331 22.83 2.50 16.75
C ILE A 331 21.55 2.69 15.94
N CYS A 332 21.21 1.74 15.07
CA CYS A 332 20.07 1.82 14.16
C CYS A 332 19.10 0.64 14.31
N GLU A 333 17.82 0.92 14.08
CA GLU A 333 16.74 -0.06 13.97
C GLU A 333 15.96 0.18 12.67
N CYS A 334 15.53 -0.89 12.02
CA CYS A 334 14.74 -0.85 10.78
C CYS A 334 13.38 -1.54 11.02
N PRO A 335 12.43 -0.85 11.69
CA PRO A 335 11.14 -1.44 12.02
C PRO A 335 10.41 -1.92 10.76
N THR A 336 9.74 -3.06 10.89
CA THR A 336 9.10 -3.74 9.75
C THR A 336 7.58 -3.75 9.84
N ASP A 337 7.02 -3.54 11.04
CA ASP A 337 5.58 -3.39 11.28
C ASP A 337 5.28 -2.23 12.25
N CYS A 338 4.02 -1.80 12.27
CA CYS A 338 3.47 -0.84 13.22
C CYS A 338 2.08 -1.27 13.71
N GLU A 339 1.83 -1.02 14.99
CA GLU A 339 0.53 -1.19 15.65
C GLU A 339 -0.02 0.16 16.13
N ALA A 340 -1.35 0.24 16.19
CA ALA A 340 -2.07 1.34 16.81
C ALA A 340 -2.07 1.20 18.35
N ILE A 341 -1.69 2.28 19.03
CA ILE A 341 -1.67 2.38 20.50
C ILE A 341 -2.53 3.55 20.99
N GLY A 342 -2.80 3.59 22.29
CA GLY A 342 -3.55 4.68 22.92
C GLY A 342 -4.98 4.80 22.38
N GLU A 343 -5.40 6.01 22.01
CA GLU A 343 -6.80 6.32 21.64
C GLU A 343 -7.32 5.59 20.38
N ILE A 344 -6.43 5.08 19.52
CA ILE A 344 -6.78 4.35 18.29
C ILE A 344 -6.48 2.84 18.36
N ALA A 345 -5.99 2.33 19.50
CA ALA A 345 -5.72 0.91 19.65
C ALA A 345 -6.98 0.06 19.39
N GLY A 346 -6.84 -1.02 18.62
CA GLY A 346 -7.94 -1.94 18.29
C GLY A 346 -9.03 -1.38 17.37
N ARG A 347 -8.89 -0.16 16.83
CA ARG A 347 -9.81 0.35 15.80
C ARG A 347 -9.44 -0.23 14.44
N GLU A 348 -10.44 -0.57 13.65
CA GLU A 348 -10.28 -1.05 12.28
C GLU A 348 -9.48 -0.04 11.43
N GLY A 349 -8.52 -0.52 10.63
CA GLY A 349 -7.63 0.30 9.81
C GLY A 349 -6.58 1.14 10.56
N ALA A 350 -6.59 1.19 11.90
CA ALA A 350 -5.68 2.05 12.67
C ALA A 350 -4.20 1.63 12.57
N ASP A 351 -3.94 0.32 12.49
CA ASP A 351 -2.60 -0.23 12.24
C ASP A 351 -2.07 0.18 10.86
N VAL A 352 -2.92 0.16 9.83
CA VAL A 352 -2.58 0.57 8.46
C VAL A 352 -2.26 2.07 8.43
N TYR A 353 -3.07 2.88 9.13
CA TYR A 353 -2.75 4.29 9.36
C TYR A 353 -1.38 4.49 10.02
N CYS A 354 -0.97 3.61 10.93
CA CYS A 354 0.36 3.69 11.54
C CYS A 354 1.48 3.30 10.57
N LEU A 355 1.32 2.26 9.76
CA LEU A 355 2.26 1.91 8.67
C LEU A 355 2.46 3.11 7.73
N ASP A 356 1.37 3.65 7.18
CA ASP A 356 1.30 4.81 6.27
C ASP A 356 1.88 6.12 6.83
N LYS A 357 2.11 6.21 8.15
CA LYS A 357 2.63 7.42 8.81
C LYS A 357 4.03 7.23 9.36
N CYS A 358 4.47 5.99 9.55
CA CYS A 358 5.71 5.68 10.26
C CYS A 358 6.74 4.89 9.43
N LEU A 359 6.32 4.01 8.50
CA LEU A 359 7.23 3.21 7.66
C LEU A 359 7.35 3.73 6.22
N VAL A 360 7.15 5.03 6.03
CA VAL A 360 7.39 5.74 4.76
C VAL A 360 8.72 6.49 4.81
N ASN A 361 9.25 6.87 3.64
CA ASN A 361 10.55 7.55 3.56
C ASN A 361 10.58 8.89 4.34
N THR A 362 9.49 9.66 4.31
CA THR A 362 9.32 10.92 5.06
C THR A 362 8.23 10.76 6.15
N PRO A 363 8.54 10.12 7.30
CA PRO A 363 7.54 9.75 8.28
C PRO A 363 6.98 10.96 9.05
N ASN A 364 5.67 10.93 9.31
CA ASN A 364 4.98 11.83 10.23
C ASN A 364 4.29 10.98 11.31
N CYS A 365 5.11 10.25 12.06
CA CYS A 365 4.69 9.18 12.94
C CYS A 365 4.15 9.71 14.28
N PRO A 366 2.85 9.56 14.60
CA PRO A 366 2.28 10.09 15.84
C PRO A 366 2.62 9.15 17.01
N THR A 367 3.71 9.41 17.72
CA THR A 367 4.29 8.53 18.77
C THR A 367 3.39 8.22 19.97
N LYS A 368 2.28 8.94 20.17
CA LYS A 368 1.24 8.64 21.19
C LYS A 368 0.15 7.69 20.68
N ARG A 369 0.11 7.43 19.38
CA ARG A 369 -0.93 6.69 18.65
C ARG A 369 -0.40 5.50 17.85
N CYS A 370 0.90 5.48 17.55
CA CYS A 370 1.55 4.42 16.77
C CYS A 370 2.84 3.95 17.45
N ARG A 371 3.06 2.63 17.48
CA ARG A 371 4.31 1.98 17.90
C ARG A 371 4.79 1.08 16.76
N CYS A 372 6.07 1.16 16.40
CA CYS A 372 6.66 0.37 15.32
C CYS A 372 7.90 -0.35 15.80
N PHE A 373 8.09 -1.57 15.32
CA PHE A 373 9.08 -2.55 15.80
C PHE A 373 9.69 -3.37 14.64
#